data_AF-A0A1D8PEZ7-F1
#
_entry.id   AF-A0A1D8PEZ7-F1
#
_cell.length_a   1.000
_cell.length_b   1.000
_cell.length_c   1.000
_cell.angle_alpha   90.00
_cell.angle_beta   90.00
_cell.angle_gamma   90.00
#
_symmetry.space_group_name_H-M   'P 1'
#
loop_
_entity.id
_entity.type
_entity.pdbx_description
1 polymer ?
#
loop_
_entity_poly.entity_id
_entity_poly.type
_entity_poly.pdbx_seq_one_letter_code
_entity_poly.pdbx_strand_id
1 'polypeptide(L)'
;MTLPTYVNHLLPLKFLGVIPLFIGVEVILGITILNKASGVYGILSLFTGHPINFWQWLYNSLAIITLPVYVSALINLKTKPRNLRKISLATIVYVLDTFIGSLYTLYFIYFWFSSEEGSIKSTGADSSSSTLSSQSASAARELFITLGTTISVTFIRLYFTLVILSFAKALLKQNRMETRYNDVQNGTSSRSLEQEEEDEVANATGYFGEFRKAIFDLEVRSKEYLDDLFN
;
A
#
# COMPACT_ATOMS: atom_id res chain seq x y z
N MET A 1 -16.30 14.46 -6.64
CA MET A 1 -15.59 15.47 -5.83
C MET A 1 -14.26 15.67 -6.53
N THR A 2 -14.12 16.74 -7.31
CA THR A 2 -12.96 16.90 -8.19
C THR A 2 -11.73 17.27 -7.37
N LEU A 3 -10.56 16.70 -7.68
CA LEU A 3 -9.33 17.03 -6.96
C LEU A 3 -8.98 18.52 -7.13
N PRO A 4 -8.56 19.22 -6.06
CA PRO A 4 -8.03 20.57 -6.17
C PRO A 4 -6.86 20.61 -7.17
N THR A 5 -6.81 21.63 -8.02
CA THR A 5 -5.79 21.79 -9.08
C THR A 5 -4.35 21.58 -8.59
N TYR A 6 -4.07 21.93 -7.34
CA TYR A 6 -2.76 21.74 -6.70
C TYR A 6 -2.32 20.27 -6.65
N VAL A 7 -3.24 19.34 -6.39
CA VAL A 7 -2.89 17.92 -6.32
C VAL A 7 -2.43 17.42 -7.68
N ASN A 8 -3.05 17.89 -8.77
CA ASN A 8 -2.62 17.55 -10.12
C ASN A 8 -1.17 17.96 -10.42
N HIS A 9 -0.66 19.01 -9.76
CA HIS A 9 0.74 19.44 -9.89
C HIS A 9 1.71 18.61 -9.03
N LEU A 10 1.23 17.95 -7.98
CA LEU A 10 2.04 17.07 -7.13
C LEU A 10 2.22 15.67 -7.72
N LEU A 11 1.38 15.27 -8.68
CA LEU A 11 1.44 13.95 -9.30
C LEU A 11 2.68 13.85 -10.23
N PRO A 12 3.60 12.90 -10.00
CA PRO A 12 4.78 12.74 -10.84
C PRO A 12 4.43 12.22 -12.25
N LEU A 13 5.11 12.75 -13.26
CA LEU A 13 5.00 12.29 -14.66
C LEU A 13 6.00 11.19 -15.03
N LYS A 14 7.03 11.01 -14.19
CA LYS A 14 8.07 9.98 -14.31
C LYS A 14 8.45 9.50 -12.92
N PHE A 15 8.75 8.21 -12.78
CA PHE A 15 9.36 7.65 -11.59
C PHE A 15 10.81 8.14 -11.46
N LEU A 16 11.17 8.71 -10.31
CA LEU A 16 12.47 9.34 -10.05
C LEU A 16 12.89 10.38 -11.11
N GLY A 17 11.94 10.98 -11.83
CA GLY A 17 12.17 11.97 -12.88
C GLY A 17 12.67 11.42 -14.22
N VAL A 18 13.14 10.18 -14.29
CA VAL A 18 13.76 9.60 -15.50
C VAL A 18 13.05 8.35 -16.01
N ILE A 19 12.48 7.55 -15.11
CA ILE A 19 11.97 6.22 -15.40
C ILE A 19 10.45 6.29 -15.69
N PRO A 20 9.88 5.47 -16.61
CA PRO A 20 8.43 5.43 -16.83
C PRO A 20 7.65 5.03 -15.56
N LEU A 21 6.40 5.53 -15.41
CA LEU A 21 5.58 5.23 -14.23
C LEU A 21 5.34 3.73 -14.04
N PHE A 22 5.09 3.02 -15.13
CA PHE A 22 4.78 1.60 -15.12
C PHE A 22 5.81 0.77 -14.33
N ILE A 23 7.10 0.97 -14.62
CA ILE A 23 8.19 0.25 -13.95
C ILE A 23 8.39 0.76 -12.51
N GLY A 24 8.10 2.04 -12.25
CA GLY A 24 8.04 2.56 -10.88
C GLY A 24 6.99 1.84 -10.05
N VAL A 25 5.78 1.67 -10.59
CA VAL A 25 4.70 0.92 -9.93
C VAL A 25 5.05 -0.55 -9.77
N GLU A 26 5.69 -1.18 -10.75
CA GLU A 26 6.18 -2.55 -10.65
C GLU A 26 7.14 -2.72 -9.45
N VAL A 27 8.12 -1.82 -9.32
CA VAL A 27 9.08 -1.81 -8.20
C VAL A 27 8.37 -1.54 -6.86
N ILE A 28 7.50 -0.55 -6.79
CA ILE A 28 6.77 -0.20 -5.56
C ILE A 28 5.90 -1.36 -5.10
N LEU A 29 5.16 -2.01 -6.01
CA LEU A 29 4.35 -3.17 -5.70
C LEU A 29 5.22 -4.34 -5.22
N GLY A 30 6.37 -4.59 -5.87
CA GLY A 30 7.32 -5.60 -5.43
C GLY A 30 7.81 -5.38 -3.99
N ILE A 31 8.27 -4.16 -3.68
CA ILE A 31 8.71 -3.77 -2.32
C ILE A 31 7.55 -3.94 -1.32
N THR A 32 6.35 -3.52 -1.72
CA THR A 32 5.17 -3.56 -0.86
C THR A 32 4.76 -4.99 -0.55
N ILE A 33 4.76 -5.88 -1.55
CA ILE A 33 4.46 -7.31 -1.36
C ILE A 33 5.46 -7.93 -0.39
N LEU A 34 6.77 -7.67 -0.55
CA LEU A 34 7.79 -8.16 0.37
C LEU A 34 7.55 -7.65 1.80
N ASN A 35 7.27 -6.36 1.96
CA ASN A 35 6.95 -5.78 3.26
C ASN A 35 5.69 -6.41 3.88
N LYS A 36 4.65 -6.67 3.07
CA LYS A 36 3.38 -7.24 3.55
C LYS A 36 3.48 -8.73 3.86
N ALA A 37 4.35 -9.46 3.17
CA ALA A 37 4.63 -10.86 3.43
C ALA A 37 5.21 -11.08 4.85
N SER A 38 5.89 -10.07 5.42
CA SER A 38 6.32 -10.10 6.82
C SER A 38 5.16 -10.25 7.82
N GLY A 39 3.92 -9.90 7.44
CA GLY A 39 2.73 -10.09 8.25
C GLY A 39 2.51 -11.54 8.72
N VAL A 40 3.09 -12.50 8.01
CA VAL A 40 3.04 -13.93 8.36
C VAL A 40 3.61 -14.15 9.76
N TYR A 41 4.66 -13.41 10.16
CA TYR A 41 5.26 -13.54 11.49
C TYR A 41 4.30 -13.20 12.62
N GLY A 42 3.38 -12.24 12.43
CA GLY A 42 2.36 -11.93 13.44
C GLY A 42 1.27 -13.00 13.59
N ILE A 43 1.10 -13.87 12.59
CA ILE A 43 0.23 -15.05 12.73
C ILE A 43 1.01 -16.16 13.43
N LEU A 44 2.27 -16.40 13.05
CA LEU A 44 3.10 -17.41 13.70
C LEU A 44 3.28 -17.15 15.20
N SER A 45 3.38 -15.90 15.63
CA SER A 45 3.55 -15.56 17.05
C SER A 45 2.42 -16.09 17.95
N LEU A 46 1.21 -16.25 17.42
CA LEU A 46 0.09 -16.87 18.16
C LEU A 46 0.36 -18.34 18.46
N PHE A 47 0.99 -19.06 17.52
CA PHE A 47 1.30 -20.47 17.65
C PHE A 47 2.60 -20.72 18.43
N THR A 48 3.57 -19.80 18.36
CA THR A 48 4.83 -19.93 19.08
C THR A 48 4.77 -19.42 20.52
N GLY A 49 3.68 -18.78 20.93
CA GLY A 49 3.56 -18.15 22.25
C GLY A 49 4.45 -16.91 22.41
N HIS A 50 4.87 -16.27 21.31
CA HIS A 50 5.67 -15.06 21.39
C HIS A 50 4.81 -13.91 21.93
N PRO A 51 5.26 -13.17 22.96
CA PRO A 51 4.48 -12.07 23.53
C PRO A 51 4.41 -10.92 22.52
N ILE A 52 3.28 -10.81 21.82
CA ILE A 52 2.95 -9.65 20.99
C ILE A 52 1.72 -8.95 21.55
N ASN A 53 1.70 -7.63 21.46
CA ASN A 53 0.51 -6.88 21.85
C ASN A 53 -0.57 -6.95 20.75
N PHE A 54 -1.81 -6.65 21.12
CA PHE A 54 -2.95 -6.71 20.20
C PHE A 54 -2.76 -5.83 18.95
N TRP A 55 -2.13 -4.66 19.09
CA TRP A 55 -1.91 -3.72 17.98
C TRP A 55 -0.89 -4.24 16.97
N GLN A 56 0.17 -4.91 17.43
CA GLN A 56 1.14 -5.60 16.58
C GLN A 56 0.45 -6.73 15.80
N TRP A 57 -0.37 -7.53 16.48
CA TRP A 57 -1.13 -8.60 15.85
C TRP A 57 -2.07 -8.07 14.76
N LEU A 58 -2.83 -7.00 15.06
CA LEU A 58 -3.77 -6.39 14.13
C LEU A 58 -3.04 -5.82 12.90
N TYR A 59 -1.92 -5.12 13.09
CA TYR A 59 -1.12 -4.58 11.98
C TYR A 59 -0.61 -5.68 11.04
N ASN A 60 -0.09 -6.78 11.60
CA ASN A 60 0.37 -7.93 10.82
C ASN A 60 -0.80 -8.63 10.10
N SER A 61 -1.97 -8.72 10.73
CA SER A 61 -3.17 -9.30 10.11
C SER A 61 -3.66 -8.46 8.92
N LEU A 62 -3.68 -7.12 9.06
CA LEU A 62 -3.98 -6.19 7.96
C LEU A 62 -2.97 -6.32 6.82
N ALA A 63 -1.69 -6.58 7.14
CA ALA A 63 -0.68 -6.80 6.12
C ALA A 63 -1.00 -8.03 5.25
N ILE A 64 -1.47 -9.12 5.86
CA ILE A 64 -1.89 -10.33 5.14
C ILE A 64 -3.18 -10.13 4.34
N ILE A 65 -4.17 -9.41 4.90
CA ILE A 65 -5.43 -9.12 4.21
C ILE A 65 -5.21 -8.29 2.95
N THR A 66 -4.29 -7.32 2.98
CA THR A 66 -4.00 -6.44 1.83
C THR A 66 -3.07 -7.07 0.80
N LEU A 67 -2.32 -8.12 1.15
CA LEU A 67 -1.33 -8.76 0.29
C LEU A 67 -1.91 -9.30 -1.04
N PRO A 68 -3.06 -10.03 -1.08
CA PRO A 68 -3.65 -10.49 -2.32
C PRO A 68 -3.99 -9.38 -3.31
N VAL A 69 -4.38 -8.20 -2.82
CA VAL A 69 -4.68 -7.04 -3.69
C VAL A 69 -3.43 -6.59 -4.42
N TYR A 70 -2.31 -6.44 -3.71
CA TYR A 70 -1.03 -6.02 -4.31
C TYR A 70 -0.46 -7.07 -5.27
N VAL A 71 -0.57 -8.35 -4.91
CA VAL A 71 -0.16 -9.46 -5.79
C VAL A 71 -1.00 -9.48 -7.07
N SER A 72 -2.32 -9.34 -6.95
CA SER A 72 -3.22 -9.32 -8.11
C SER A 72 -2.93 -8.14 -9.03
N ALA A 73 -2.66 -6.95 -8.46
CA ALA A 73 -2.27 -5.77 -9.22
C ALA A 73 -0.93 -5.94 -9.94
N LEU A 74 0.08 -6.54 -9.29
CA LEU A 74 1.39 -6.77 -9.91
C LEU A 74 1.32 -7.77 -11.06
N ILE A 75 0.62 -8.90 -10.86
CA ILE A 75 0.49 -9.94 -11.90
C ILE A 75 -0.29 -9.43 -13.11
N ASN A 76 -1.34 -8.62 -12.88
CA ASN A 76 -2.19 -8.11 -13.95
C ASN A 76 -1.77 -6.71 -14.43
N LEU A 77 -0.59 -6.22 -14.05
CA LEU A 77 -0.16 -4.84 -14.33
C LEU A 77 -0.13 -4.50 -15.83
N LYS A 78 0.21 -5.49 -16.67
CA LYS A 78 0.30 -5.36 -18.14
C LYS A 78 -0.92 -5.91 -18.89
N THR A 79 -1.82 -6.63 -18.21
CA THR A 79 -2.92 -7.36 -18.85
C THR A 79 -4.15 -6.46 -18.98
N LYS A 80 -4.44 -5.97 -20.18
CA LYS A 80 -5.69 -5.26 -20.46
C LYS A 80 -6.85 -6.24 -20.66
N PRO A 81 -8.10 -5.89 -20.28
CA PRO A 81 -8.53 -4.66 -19.59
C PRO A 81 -8.37 -4.72 -18.05
N ARG A 82 -7.98 -5.88 -17.49
CA ARG A 82 -7.84 -6.15 -16.04
C ARG A 82 -7.01 -5.13 -15.30
N ASN A 83 -5.93 -4.67 -15.92
CA ASN A 83 -4.94 -3.79 -15.31
C ASN A 83 -5.58 -2.53 -14.69
N LEU A 84 -6.53 -1.88 -15.37
CA LEU A 84 -7.16 -0.67 -14.87
C LEU A 84 -7.92 -0.94 -13.57
N ARG A 85 -8.80 -1.94 -13.55
CA ARG A 85 -9.62 -2.27 -12.38
C ARG A 85 -8.76 -2.64 -11.16
N LYS A 86 -7.80 -3.54 -11.38
CA LYS A 86 -6.89 -4.04 -10.35
C LYS A 86 -6.01 -2.95 -9.78
N ILE A 87 -5.48 -2.06 -10.63
CA ILE A 87 -4.65 -0.94 -10.20
C ILE A 87 -5.48 0.13 -9.49
N SER A 88 -6.72 0.37 -9.91
CA SER A 88 -7.62 1.28 -9.19
C SER A 88 -7.88 0.81 -7.77
N LEU A 89 -8.20 -0.47 -7.57
CA LEU A 89 -8.35 -1.04 -6.23
C LEU A 89 -7.06 -0.92 -5.42
N ALA A 90 -5.93 -1.36 -6.00
CA ALA A 90 -4.63 -1.29 -5.33
C ALA A 90 -4.25 0.14 -4.96
N THR A 91 -4.62 1.14 -5.76
CA THR A 91 -4.37 2.56 -5.47
C THR A 91 -5.12 3.02 -4.23
N ILE A 92 -6.42 2.73 -4.14
CA ILE A 92 -7.22 3.08 -2.96
C ILE A 92 -6.71 2.36 -1.71
N VAL A 93 -6.44 1.05 -1.83
CA VAL A 93 -5.87 0.25 -0.74
C VAL A 93 -4.50 0.80 -0.31
N TYR A 94 -3.65 1.21 -1.24
CA TYR A 94 -2.32 1.77 -0.93
C TYR A 94 -2.39 3.13 -0.25
N VAL A 95 -3.33 3.99 -0.64
CA VAL A 95 -3.58 5.28 0.02
C VAL A 95 -4.00 5.05 1.47
N LEU A 96 -4.99 4.16 1.68
CA LEU A 96 -5.44 3.80 3.03
C LEU A 96 -4.34 3.13 3.85
N ASP A 97 -3.59 2.21 3.25
CA ASP A 97 -2.47 1.52 3.89
C ASP A 97 -1.34 2.48 4.28
N THR A 98 -1.11 3.53 3.50
CA THR A 98 -0.13 4.57 3.84
C THR A 98 -0.61 5.41 5.02
N PHE A 99 -1.89 5.76 5.05
CA PHE A 99 -2.48 6.49 6.16
C PHE A 99 -2.45 5.67 7.46
N ILE A 100 -2.97 4.43 7.40
CA ILE A 100 -2.95 3.48 8.53
C ILE A 100 -1.50 3.22 8.97
N GLY A 101 -0.59 2.96 8.03
CA GLY A 101 0.82 2.74 8.31
C GLY A 101 1.48 3.93 9.02
N SER A 102 1.09 5.16 8.68
CA SER A 102 1.59 6.36 9.35
C SER A 102 1.09 6.45 10.80
N LEU A 103 -0.18 6.11 11.06
CA LEU A 103 -0.72 6.04 12.43
C LEU A 103 -0.01 4.97 13.26
N TYR A 104 0.21 3.78 12.70
CA TYR A 104 0.95 2.71 13.38
C TYR A 104 2.42 3.08 13.61
N THR A 105 3.04 3.81 12.69
CA THR A 105 4.41 4.31 12.86
C THR A 105 4.50 5.25 14.07
N LEU A 106 3.57 6.20 14.20
CA LEU A 106 3.49 7.08 15.36
C LEU A 106 3.24 6.31 16.65
N TYR A 107 2.32 5.34 16.62
CA TYR A 107 2.05 4.47 17.75
C TYR A 107 3.28 3.67 18.18
N PHE A 108 4.03 3.07 17.25
CA PHE A 108 5.21 2.27 17.56
C PHE A 108 6.36 3.13 18.07
N ILE A 109 6.55 4.34 17.53
CA ILE A 109 7.52 5.30 18.10
C ILE A 109 7.16 5.59 19.56
N TYR A 110 5.91 5.95 19.83
CA TYR A 110 5.46 6.25 21.19
C TYR A 110 5.63 5.06 22.13
N PHE A 111 5.20 3.87 21.68
CA PHE A 111 5.32 2.63 22.44
C PHE A 111 6.79 2.30 22.75
N TRP A 112 7.68 2.41 21.77
CA TRP A 112 9.11 2.15 21.92
C TRP A 112 9.75 3.05 22.98
N PHE A 113 9.56 4.36 22.88
CA PHE A 113 10.15 5.30 23.84
C PHE A 113 9.52 5.22 25.24
N SER A 114 8.21 4.93 25.33
CA SER A 114 7.55 4.75 26.62
C SER A 114 8.03 3.50 27.37
N SER A 115 8.38 2.43 26.64
CA SER A 115 8.97 1.23 27.25
C SER A 115 10.41 1.48 27.73
N GLU A 116 11.19 2.29 27.00
CA GLU A 116 12.57 2.62 27.37
C GLU A 116 12.66 3.49 28.62
N GLU A 117 11.74 4.44 28.82
CA GLU A 117 11.70 5.22 30.07
C GLU A 117 11.47 4.34 31.31
N GLY A 118 10.82 3.18 31.14
CA GLY A 118 10.62 2.19 32.20
C GLY A 118 11.88 1.37 32.53
N SER A 119 12.68 1.01 31.52
CA SER A 119 13.93 0.23 31.70
C SER A 119 15.05 1.06 32.34
N ILE A 120 15.16 2.34 31.98
CA ILE A 120 16.18 3.24 32.53
C ILE A 120 15.95 3.45 34.04
N LYS A 121 14.69 3.55 34.49
CA LYS A 121 14.35 3.74 35.91
C LYS A 121 14.67 2.52 36.79
N SER A 122 14.68 1.31 36.23
CA SER A 122 14.91 0.07 36.98
C SER A 122 16.39 -0.33 37.11
N THR A 123 17.27 0.16 36.24
CA THR A 123 18.68 -0.30 36.15
C THR A 123 19.68 0.57 36.93
N GLY A 124 19.21 1.54 37.74
CA GLY A 124 20.05 2.52 38.43
C GLY A 124 20.92 2.02 39.60
N ALA A 125 21.17 0.71 39.77
CA ALA A 125 21.81 0.18 40.99
C ALA A 125 23.15 -0.58 40.80
N ASP A 126 23.64 -0.87 39.59
CA ASP A 126 24.88 -1.67 39.43
C ASP A 126 26.05 -0.90 38.81
N SER A 127 27.21 -0.94 39.47
CA SER A 127 28.44 -0.21 39.12
C SER A 127 29.12 -0.65 37.82
N SER A 128 28.79 -1.85 37.31
CA SER A 128 29.23 -2.36 36.01
C SER A 128 28.60 -1.62 34.82
N SER A 129 27.52 -0.87 35.05
CA SER A 129 26.80 -0.09 34.03
C SER A 129 27.56 1.13 33.53
N SER A 130 28.52 1.67 34.30
CA SER A 130 29.25 2.89 33.93
C SER A 130 30.15 2.71 32.70
N THR A 131 30.82 1.56 32.58
CA THR A 131 31.67 1.25 31.41
C THR A 131 30.84 0.96 30.16
N LEU A 132 29.70 0.27 30.32
CA LEU A 132 28.77 -0.05 29.22
C LEU A 132 28.05 1.20 28.71
N SER A 133 27.58 2.07 29.62
CA SER A 133 26.89 3.31 29.25
C SER A 133 27.77 4.30 28.48
N SER A 134 29.10 4.26 28.66
CA SER A 134 30.04 5.03 27.83
C SER A 134 30.19 4.52 26.39
N GLN A 135 29.93 3.22 26.15
CA GLN A 135 29.98 2.61 24.82
C GLN A 135 28.62 2.65 24.10
N SER A 136 27.53 2.81 24.85
CA SER A 136 26.21 3.04 24.28
C SER A 136 26.14 4.41 23.61
N ALA A 137 25.38 4.51 22.53
CA ALA A 137 25.08 5.80 21.93
C ALA A 137 24.32 6.66 22.96
N SER A 138 24.53 7.97 22.93
CA SER A 138 23.72 8.86 23.77
C SER A 138 22.24 8.73 23.35
N ALA A 139 21.32 8.75 24.33
CA ALA A 139 19.88 8.67 24.06
C ALA A 139 19.41 9.71 23.01
N ALA A 140 20.02 10.90 23.00
CA ALA A 140 19.75 11.93 22.00
C ALA A 140 20.16 11.51 20.57
N ARG A 141 21.29 10.79 20.41
CA ARG A 141 21.75 10.29 19.12
C ARG A 141 20.85 9.17 18.60
N GLU A 142 20.42 8.26 19.48
CA GLU A 142 19.48 7.20 19.12
C GLU A 142 18.14 7.77 18.67
N LEU A 143 17.61 8.75 19.41
CA LEU A 143 16.38 9.46 19.06
C LEU A 143 16.53 10.17 17.70
N PHE A 144 17.61 10.91 17.48
CA PHE A 144 17.82 11.64 16.22
C PHE A 144 17.86 10.69 15.01
N ILE A 145 18.59 9.58 15.12
CA ILE A 145 18.68 8.59 14.03
C ILE A 145 17.32 7.92 13.81
N THR A 146 16.64 7.51 14.88
CA THR A 146 15.34 6.82 14.79
C THR A 146 14.27 7.73 14.18
N LEU A 147 14.14 8.97 14.66
CA LEU A 147 13.19 9.93 14.09
C LEU A 147 13.57 10.34 12.66
N GLY A 148 14.85 10.64 12.40
CA GLY A 148 15.31 11.05 11.08
C GLY A 148 15.08 9.97 10.01
N THR A 149 15.41 8.72 10.34
CA THR A 149 15.15 7.57 9.45
C THR A 149 13.66 7.34 9.25
N THR A 150 12.86 7.42 10.31
CA THR A 150 11.40 7.24 10.22
C THR A 150 10.76 8.30 9.34
N ILE A 151 11.09 9.58 9.56
CA ILE A 151 10.59 10.70 8.74
C ILE A 151 10.97 10.48 7.26
N SER A 152 12.22 10.10 6.99
CA SER A 152 12.69 9.84 5.63
C SER A 152 11.90 8.71 4.96
N VAL A 153 11.70 7.58 5.65
CA VAL A 153 10.90 6.45 5.13
C VAL A 153 9.44 6.85 4.90
N THR A 154 8.86 7.66 5.78
CA THR A 154 7.49 8.20 5.60
C THR A 154 7.40 9.06 4.34
N PHE A 155 8.36 9.95 4.08
CA PHE A 155 8.38 10.75 2.86
C PHE A 155 8.51 9.91 1.59
N ILE A 156 9.38 8.89 1.59
CA ILE A 156 9.50 7.94 0.47
C ILE A 156 8.16 7.24 0.24
N ARG A 157 7.48 6.81 1.30
CA ARG A 157 6.18 6.15 1.21
C ARG A 157 5.10 7.07 0.63
N LEU A 158 5.06 8.34 1.06
CA LEU A 158 4.15 9.33 0.49
C LEU A 158 4.43 9.56 -1.00
N TYR A 159 5.70 9.62 -1.40
CA TYR A 159 6.08 9.69 -2.81
C TYR A 159 5.60 8.47 -3.61
N PHE A 160 5.76 7.26 -3.07
CA PHE A 160 5.27 6.03 -3.71
C PHE A 160 3.75 6.05 -3.89
N THR A 161 3.00 6.57 -2.92
CA THR A 161 1.55 6.76 -3.04
C THR A 161 1.20 7.68 -4.21
N LEU A 162 1.92 8.79 -4.38
CA LEU A 162 1.72 9.69 -5.52
C LEU A 162 2.09 9.04 -6.86
N VAL A 163 3.11 8.18 -6.90
CA VAL A 163 3.49 7.42 -8.11
C VAL A 163 2.39 6.44 -8.50
N ILE A 164 1.83 5.66 -7.57
CA ILE A 164 0.73 4.75 -7.88
C ILE A 164 -0.51 5.53 -8.33
N LEU A 165 -0.83 6.63 -7.63
CA LEU A 165 -1.98 7.49 -7.96
C LEU A 165 -1.85 8.12 -9.36
N SER A 166 -0.65 8.59 -9.72
CA SER A 166 -0.38 9.14 -11.06
C SER A 166 -0.47 8.08 -12.16
N PHE A 167 -0.09 6.83 -11.87
CA PHE A 167 -0.21 5.73 -12.83
C PHE A 167 -1.67 5.35 -13.04
N ALA A 168 -2.47 5.26 -11.96
CA ALA A 168 -3.91 5.03 -12.06
C ALA A 168 -4.60 6.11 -12.89
N LYS A 169 -4.24 7.40 -12.67
CA LYS A 169 -4.73 8.51 -13.49
C LYS A 169 -4.36 8.34 -14.97
N ALA A 170 -3.13 7.92 -15.26
CA ALA A 170 -2.68 7.68 -16.64
C ALA A 170 -3.48 6.55 -17.31
N LEU A 171 -3.76 5.45 -16.59
CA LEU A 171 -4.58 4.35 -17.09
C LEU A 171 -6.04 4.77 -17.33
N LEU A 172 -6.63 5.57 -16.43
CA LEU A 172 -7.98 6.10 -16.62
C LEU A 172 -8.08 7.01 -17.84
N LYS A 173 -7.09 7.89 -18.03
CA LYS A 173 -7.00 8.74 -19.22
C LYS A 173 -6.88 7.91 -20.50
N GLN A 174 -6.02 6.89 -20.49
CA GLN A 174 -5.84 5.99 -21.62
C GLN A 174 -7.14 5.24 -21.95
N ASN A 175 -7.82 4.70 -20.94
CA ASN A 175 -9.07 3.98 -21.14
C ASN A 175 -10.15 4.88 -21.76
N ARG A 176 -10.31 6.12 -21.27
CA ARG A 176 -11.27 7.07 -21.86
C ARG A 176 -10.99 7.37 -23.32
N MET A 177 -9.71 7.51 -23.70
CA MET A 177 -9.31 7.71 -25.09
C MET A 177 -9.61 6.47 -25.95
N GLU A 178 -9.33 5.28 -25.43
CA GLU A 178 -9.61 4.00 -26.10
C GLU A 178 -11.13 3.78 -26.28
N THR A 179 -11.95 4.06 -25.26
CA THR A 179 -13.42 3.99 -25.36
C THR A 179 -13.95 4.97 -26.41
N ARG A 180 -13.49 6.23 -26.39
CA ARG A 180 -13.92 7.24 -27.37
C ARG A 180 -13.53 6.88 -28.80
N TYR A 181 -12.34 6.31 -28.99
CA TYR A 181 -11.88 5.87 -30.30
C TYR A 181 -12.67 4.66 -30.81
N ASN A 182 -12.92 3.67 -29.95
CA ASN A 182 -13.71 2.48 -30.29
C ASN A 182 -15.18 2.80 -30.61
N ASP A 183 -15.78 3.76 -29.90
CA ASP A 183 -17.14 4.24 -30.18
C ASP A 183 -17.26 4.80 -31.61
N VAL A 184 -16.22 5.47 -32.10
CA VAL A 184 -16.17 6.03 -33.46
C VAL A 184 -15.91 4.95 -34.53
N GLN A 185 -15.19 3.86 -34.21
CA GLN A 185 -14.70 2.89 -35.22
C GLN A 185 -15.57 1.62 -35.41
N ASN A 186 -16.57 1.35 -34.56
CA ASN A 186 -17.30 0.06 -34.35
C ASN A 186 -16.69 -0.79 -33.21
N GLY A 187 -17.14 -0.53 -31.98
CA GLY A 187 -16.55 -0.99 -30.72
C GLY A 187 -16.92 -2.40 -30.26
N THR A 188 -16.27 -3.42 -30.82
CA THR A 188 -16.46 -4.82 -30.40
C THR A 188 -15.34 -5.36 -29.48
N SER A 189 -14.06 -5.05 -29.73
CA SER A 189 -12.99 -5.91 -29.22
C SER A 189 -12.56 -5.72 -27.76
N SER A 190 -12.51 -4.48 -27.23
CA SER A 190 -12.12 -4.27 -25.82
C SER A 190 -13.27 -4.59 -24.85
N ARG A 191 -14.50 -4.30 -25.30
CA ARG A 191 -15.71 -4.52 -24.52
C ARG A 191 -16.05 -6.01 -24.39
N SER A 192 -15.70 -6.83 -25.38
CA SER A 192 -15.89 -8.29 -25.28
C SER A 192 -15.07 -8.90 -24.15
N LEU A 193 -13.79 -8.52 -23.98
CA LEU A 193 -12.95 -9.05 -22.89
C LEU A 193 -13.42 -8.60 -21.51
N GLU A 194 -13.88 -7.34 -21.37
CA GLU A 194 -14.48 -6.87 -20.11
C GLU A 194 -15.77 -7.64 -19.79
N GLN A 195 -16.63 -7.87 -20.78
CA GLN A 195 -17.87 -8.63 -20.65
C GLN A 195 -17.61 -10.10 -20.31
N GLU A 196 -16.65 -10.76 -20.98
CA GLU A 196 -16.28 -12.14 -20.70
C GLU A 196 -15.84 -12.33 -19.24
N GLU A 197 -15.08 -11.38 -18.69
CA GLU A 197 -14.68 -11.42 -17.28
C GLU A 197 -15.84 -11.18 -16.32
N GLU A 198 -16.70 -10.22 -16.64
CA GLU A 198 -17.89 -9.91 -15.86
C GLU A 198 -18.82 -11.12 -15.82
N ASP A 199 -19.04 -11.78 -16.96
CA ASP A 199 -19.80 -13.00 -17.10
C ASP A 199 -19.16 -14.17 -16.33
N GLU A 200 -17.84 -14.34 -16.40
CA GLU A 200 -17.11 -15.38 -15.64
C GLU A 200 -17.29 -15.20 -14.13
N VAL A 201 -17.26 -13.95 -13.67
CA VAL A 201 -17.42 -13.62 -12.24
C VAL A 201 -18.88 -13.72 -11.80
N ALA A 202 -19.83 -13.27 -12.63
CA ALA A 202 -21.25 -13.39 -12.37
C ALA A 202 -21.69 -14.86 -12.24
N ASN A 203 -21.14 -15.71 -13.09
CA ASN A 203 -21.40 -17.16 -13.09
C ASN A 203 -20.59 -17.94 -12.04
N ALA A 204 -19.69 -17.29 -11.30
CA ALA A 204 -18.96 -17.96 -10.23
C ALA A 204 -19.93 -18.38 -9.11
N THR A 205 -19.89 -19.65 -8.72
CA THR A 205 -20.76 -20.23 -7.69
C THR A 205 -19.97 -20.65 -6.44
N GLY A 206 -20.67 -20.79 -5.31
CA GLY A 206 -20.09 -21.17 -4.03
C GLY A 206 -19.46 -20.01 -3.25
N TYR A 207 -18.94 -20.30 -2.05
CA TYR A 207 -18.37 -19.29 -1.15
C TYR A 207 -17.23 -18.47 -1.77
N PHE A 208 -16.35 -19.14 -2.53
CA PHE A 208 -15.27 -18.47 -3.24
C PHE A 208 -15.78 -17.62 -4.41
N GLY A 209 -16.87 -18.04 -5.06
CA GLY A 209 -17.54 -17.27 -6.10
C GLY A 209 -18.12 -15.96 -5.57
N GLU A 210 -18.82 -15.99 -4.45
CA GLU A 210 -19.35 -14.79 -3.80
C GLU A 210 -18.23 -13.84 -3.34
N PHE A 211 -17.15 -14.38 -2.78
CA PHE A 211 -15.97 -13.58 -2.46
C PHE A 211 -15.35 -12.94 -3.71
N ARG A 212 -15.22 -13.69 -4.81
CA ARG A 212 -14.71 -13.19 -6.08
C ARG A 212 -15.61 -12.07 -6.65
N LYS A 213 -16.94 -12.21 -6.54
CA LYS A 213 -17.90 -11.16 -6.92
C LYS A 213 -17.73 -9.90 -6.07
N ALA A 214 -17.61 -10.04 -4.75
CA ALA A 214 -17.39 -8.92 -3.85
C ALA A 214 -16.08 -8.15 -4.17
N ILE A 215 -15.00 -8.87 -4.45
CA ILE A 215 -13.74 -8.26 -4.88
C ILE A 215 -13.89 -7.58 -6.25
N PHE A 216 -14.58 -8.22 -7.19
CA PHE A 216 -14.83 -7.63 -8.49
C PHE A 216 -15.63 -6.32 -8.41
N ASP A 217 -16.70 -6.31 -7.62
CA ASP A 217 -17.52 -5.12 -7.35
C ASP A 217 -16.68 -4.01 -6.72
N LEU A 218 -15.85 -4.35 -5.72
CA LEU A 218 -14.94 -3.41 -5.09
C LEU A 218 -13.92 -2.82 -6.08
N GLU A 219 -13.43 -3.61 -7.04
CA GLU A 219 -12.55 -3.14 -8.10
C GLU A 219 -13.25 -2.16 -9.05
N VAL A 220 -14.49 -2.46 -9.46
CA VAL A 220 -15.32 -1.56 -10.29
C VAL A 220 -15.56 -0.24 -9.56
N ARG A 221 -16.03 -0.31 -8.31
CA ARG A 221 -16.28 0.87 -7.48
C ARG A 221 -15.04 1.71 -7.25
N SER A 222 -13.88 1.08 -7.07
CA SER A 222 -12.60 1.79 -6.92
C SER A 222 -12.21 2.53 -8.20
N LYS A 223 -12.43 1.92 -9.37
CA LYS A 223 -12.20 2.56 -10.68
C LYS A 223 -13.12 3.77 -10.86
N GLU A 224 -14.41 3.62 -10.59
CA GLU A 224 -15.39 4.71 -10.68
C GLU A 224 -15.04 5.87 -9.75
N TYR A 225 -14.74 5.57 -8.48
CA TYR A 225 -14.34 6.59 -7.52
C TYR A 225 -13.10 7.38 -7.98
N LEU A 226 -12.09 6.71 -8.53
CA LEU A 226 -10.90 7.39 -9.05
C LEU A 226 -11.20 8.20 -10.32
N ASP A 227 -12.10 7.72 -11.20
CA ASP A 227 -12.50 8.50 -12.38
C ASP A 227 -13.23 9.79 -11.96
N ASP A 228 -14.16 9.69 -11.00
CA ASP A 228 -14.87 10.83 -10.41
C ASP A 228 -13.95 11.81 -9.66
N LEU A 229 -12.82 11.31 -9.15
CA LEU A 229 -11.83 12.11 -8.42
C LEU A 229 -10.93 12.92 -9.38
N PHE A 230 -10.62 12.35 -10.55
CA PHE A 230 -9.73 12.97 -11.54
C PHE A 230 -10.44 13.77 -12.63
N ASN A 231 -11.76 13.65 -12.73
CA ASN A 231 -12.62 14.55 -13.51
C ASN A 231 -12.99 15.79 -12.69
#